data_AF-A0A835H8L0-F1
#
_entry.id   AF-A0A835H8L0-F1
#
_cell.length_a   1.000
_cell.length_b   1.000
_cell.length_c   1.000
_cell.angle_alpha   90.00
_cell.angle_beta   90.00
_cell.angle_gamma   90.00
#
_symmetry.space_group_name_H-M   'P 1'
#
loop_
_entity.id
_entity.type
_entity.pdbx_description
1 polymer ?
#
loop_
_entity_poly.entity_id
_entity_poly.type
_entity_poly.pdbx_seq_one_letter_code
_entity_poly.pdbx_strand_id
1 'polypeptide(L)'
;MWMQHACQIQDLLLEYGLEIVAETLIEGLSHVRRCTDEGRALMSLDLQVLINGLQHFVSINVKPKLQTVETFVKAYYLPETEYVHWARSHPEYSKTQVIGLVNLVAMTKSWKRKIRLEVLEKIEASVI
;
A
#
# COMPACT_ATOMS: atom_id res chain seq x y z
N MET A 1 -31.28 -13.36 19.28
CA MET A 1 -30.26 -14.41 19.02
C MET A 1 -29.95 -14.52 17.52
N TRP A 2 -30.88 -14.91 16.63
CA TRP A 2 -30.62 -15.02 15.17
C TRP A 2 -30.17 -13.72 14.48
N MET A 3 -30.80 -12.58 14.79
CA MET A 3 -30.39 -11.27 14.25
C MET A 3 -28.99 -10.84 14.69
N GLN A 4 -28.54 -11.25 15.88
CA GLN A 4 -27.20 -10.95 16.39
C GLN A 4 -26.13 -11.70 15.60
N HIS A 5 -26.35 -13.00 15.33
CA HIS A 5 -25.42 -13.79 14.52
C HIS A 5 -25.37 -13.31 13.07
N ALA A 6 -26.50 -12.89 12.49
CA ALA A 6 -26.54 -12.35 11.13
C ALA A 6 -25.71 -11.06 11.00
N CYS A 7 -25.84 -10.14 11.96
CA CYS A 7 -25.06 -8.90 12.00
C CYS A 7 -23.56 -9.17 12.15
N GLN A 8 -23.18 -10.12 13.02
CA GLN A 8 -21.77 -10.49 13.20
C GLN A 8 -21.14 -11.07 11.93
N ILE A 9 -21.87 -11.92 11.21
CA ILE A 9 -21.39 -12.47 9.93
C ILE A 9 -21.24 -11.35 8.90
N GLN A 10 -22.20 -10.43 8.84
CA GLN A 10 -22.13 -9.29 7.93
C GLN A 10 -20.89 -8.42 8.21
N ASP A 11 -20.66 -8.04 9.46
CA ASP A 11 -19.51 -7.21 9.82
C ASP A 11 -18.19 -7.93 9.48
N LEU A 12 -18.09 -9.24 9.74
CA LEU A 12 -16.91 -10.04 9.40
C LEU A 12 -16.67 -10.11 7.88
N LEU A 13 -17.73 -10.28 7.08
CA LEU A 13 -17.62 -10.26 5.62
C LEU A 13 -17.16 -8.90 5.11
N LEU A 14 -17.64 -7.81 5.72
CA LEU A 14 -17.20 -6.46 5.38
C LEU A 14 -15.73 -6.25 5.73
N GLU A 15 -15.26 -6.75 6.88
CA GLU A 15 -13.85 -6.67 7.28
C GLU A 15 -12.94 -7.36 6.26
N TYR A 16 -13.24 -8.61 5.91
CA TYR A 16 -12.47 -9.35 4.90
C TYR A 16 -12.55 -8.68 3.52
N GLY A 17 -13.73 -8.17 3.15
CA GLY A 17 -13.91 -7.43 1.89
C GLY A 17 -13.00 -6.21 1.80
N LEU A 18 -12.88 -5.44 2.90
CA LEU A 18 -11.99 -4.27 2.94
C LEU A 18 -10.50 -4.66 2.88
N GLU A 19 -10.11 -5.75 3.54
CA GLU A 19 -8.75 -6.28 3.46
C GLU A 19 -8.38 -6.68 2.04
N ILE A 20 -9.25 -7.45 1.37
CA ILE A 20 -9.07 -7.85 -0.02
C ILE A 20 -8.96 -6.62 -0.95
N VAL A 21 -9.76 -5.58 -0.73
CA VAL A 21 -9.67 -4.32 -1.48
C VAL A 21 -8.30 -3.66 -1.26
N ALA A 22 -7.82 -3.58 -0.02
CA ALA A 22 -6.52 -3.00 0.29
C ALA A 22 -5.38 -3.76 -0.40
N GLU A 23 -5.37 -5.09 -0.27
CA GLU A 23 -4.38 -5.98 -0.88
C GLU A 23 -4.38 -5.86 -2.41
N THR A 24 -5.57 -5.86 -3.02
CA THR A 24 -5.73 -5.72 -4.48
C THR A 24 -5.20 -4.39 -4.98
N LEU A 25 -5.45 -3.30 -4.25
CA LEU A 25 -4.93 -1.97 -4.60
C LEU A 25 -3.41 -1.92 -4.50
N ILE A 26 -2.83 -2.45 -3.43
CA ILE A 26 -1.36 -2.50 -3.25
C ILE A 26 -0.72 -3.33 -4.35
N GLU A 27 -1.28 -4.50 -4.67
CA GLU A 27 -0.78 -5.36 -5.73
C GLU A 27 -0.81 -4.64 -7.09
N GLY A 28 -1.93 -4.00 -7.43
CA GLY A 28 -2.04 -3.21 -8.66
C GLY A 28 -1.05 -2.04 -8.69
N LEU A 29 -0.90 -1.31 -7.59
CA LEU A 29 0.03 -0.17 -7.48
C LEU A 29 1.49 -0.60 -7.60
N SER A 30 1.85 -1.79 -7.09
CA SER A 30 3.21 -2.31 -7.19
C SER A 30 3.64 -2.65 -8.63
N HIS A 31 2.68 -2.86 -9.53
CA HIS A 31 2.90 -3.16 -10.95
C HIS A 31 2.89 -1.92 -11.86
N VAL A 32 2.70 -0.73 -11.28
CA VAL A 32 2.72 0.53 -12.03
C VAL A 32 4.10 0.76 -12.65
N ARG A 33 4.13 1.04 -13.96
CA ARG A 33 5.39 1.22 -14.72
C ARG A 33 5.84 2.68 -14.82
N ARG A 34 4.95 3.62 -14.55
CA ARG A 34 5.21 5.08 -14.59
C ARG A 34 4.37 5.74 -13.51
N CYS A 35 5.01 6.56 -12.69
CA CYS A 35 4.35 7.19 -11.56
C CYS A 35 4.85 8.64 -11.42
N THR A 36 4.11 9.59 -12.00
CA THR A 36 4.42 11.03 -11.90
C THR A 36 3.87 11.61 -10.60
N ASP A 37 4.28 12.83 -10.26
CA ASP A 37 3.84 13.52 -9.05
C ASP A 37 2.34 13.78 -9.09
N GLU A 38 1.81 14.19 -10.24
CA GLU A 38 0.38 14.36 -10.49
C GLU A 38 -0.36 13.03 -10.38
N GLY A 39 0.22 11.96 -10.94
CA GLY A 39 -0.36 10.61 -10.84
C GLY A 39 -0.50 10.14 -9.40
N ARG A 40 0.49 10.41 -8.54
CA ARG A 40 0.42 10.07 -7.10
C ARG A 40 -0.57 10.91 -6.33
N ALA A 41 -0.70 12.18 -6.67
CA ALA A 41 -1.74 13.04 -6.11
C ALA A 41 -3.14 12.52 -6.45
N LEU A 42 -3.34 12.09 -7.70
CA LEU A 42 -4.59 11.45 -8.14
C LEU A 42 -4.84 10.12 -7.43
N MET A 43 -3.84 9.23 -7.31
CA MET A 43 -3.98 7.98 -6.52
C MET A 43 -4.46 8.24 -5.08
N SER A 44 -3.91 9.29 -4.45
CA SER A 44 -4.30 9.68 -3.09
C SER A 44 -5.73 10.21 -3.04
N LEU A 45 -6.13 10.99 -4.05
CA LEU A 45 -7.50 11.50 -4.17
C LEU A 45 -8.50 10.35 -4.41
N ASP A 46 -8.20 9.43 -5.33
CA ASP A 46 -9.03 8.27 -5.63
C ASP A 46 -9.23 7.41 -4.38
N LEU A 47 -8.17 7.20 -3.59
CA LEU A 47 -8.26 6.48 -2.32
C LEU A 47 -9.16 7.21 -1.31
N GLN A 48 -9.09 8.54 -1.23
CA GLN A 48 -9.99 9.33 -0.36
C GLN A 48 -11.44 9.22 -0.80
N VAL A 49 -11.72 9.30 -2.11
CA VAL A 49 -13.07 9.13 -2.66
C VAL A 49 -13.59 7.74 -2.34
N LEU A 50 -12.77 6.69 -2.49
CA LEU A 50 -13.12 5.32 -2.14
C LEU A 50 -13.42 5.18 -0.64
N ILE A 51 -12.56 5.70 0.23
CA ILE A 51 -12.76 5.67 1.69
C ILE A 51 -14.09 6.34 2.05
N ASN A 52 -14.35 7.54 1.53
CA ASN A 52 -15.58 8.28 1.83
C ASN A 52 -16.82 7.55 1.33
N GLY A 53 -16.77 6.99 0.12
CA GLY A 53 -17.87 6.19 -0.43
C GLY A 53 -18.18 4.95 0.41
N LEU A 54 -17.14 4.20 0.80
CA LEU A 54 -17.30 2.99 1.62
C LEU A 54 -17.78 3.32 3.03
N GLN A 55 -17.32 4.43 3.64
CA GLN A 55 -17.74 4.85 4.98
C GLN A 55 -19.25 5.09 5.09
N HIS A 56 -19.92 5.46 3.99
CA HIS A 56 -21.38 5.60 3.95
C HIS A 56 -22.12 4.28 3.78
N PHE A 57 -21.44 3.23 3.32
CA PHE A 57 -22.04 1.94 2.98
C PHE A 57 -21.83 0.89 4.07
N VAL A 58 -20.68 0.91 4.75
CA VAL A 58 -20.32 -0.11 5.75
C VAL A 58 -20.54 0.37 7.18
N SER A 59 -20.91 -0.54 8.06
CA SER A 59 -21.05 -0.33 9.51
C SER A 59 -19.71 -0.24 10.26
N ILE A 60 -18.62 -0.68 9.63
CA ILE A 60 -17.30 -0.81 10.23
C ILE A 60 -16.37 0.35 9.86
N ASN A 61 -15.31 0.55 10.65
CA ASN A 61 -14.35 1.61 10.38
C ASN A 61 -13.45 1.24 9.17
N VAL A 62 -13.68 1.89 8.03
CA VAL A 62 -12.94 1.65 6.78
C VAL A 62 -11.49 2.09 6.86
N LYS A 63 -11.23 3.21 7.54
CA LYS A 63 -9.96 3.94 7.43
C LYS A 63 -8.74 3.11 7.87
N PRO A 64 -8.76 2.38 9.00
CA PRO A 64 -7.63 1.54 9.40
C PRO A 64 -7.27 0.46 8.36
N LYS A 65 -8.25 -0.09 7.65
CA LYS A 65 -8.04 -1.16 6.67
C LYS A 65 -7.39 -0.63 5.38
N LEU A 66 -7.78 0.58 4.94
CA LEU A 66 -7.23 1.21 3.73
C LEU A 66 -5.98 2.08 3.99
N GLN A 67 -5.61 2.28 5.26
CA GLN A 67 -4.42 3.05 5.64
C GLN A 67 -3.13 2.46 5.03
N THR A 68 -3.07 1.15 4.87
CA THR A 68 -1.94 0.44 4.24
C THR A 68 -1.73 0.88 2.79
N VAL A 69 -2.83 1.12 2.04
CA VAL A 69 -2.75 1.67 0.68
C VAL A 69 -2.19 3.10 0.70
N GLU A 70 -2.67 3.92 1.64
CA GLU A 70 -2.19 5.30 1.81
C GLU A 70 -0.69 5.34 2.14
N THR A 71 -0.24 4.47 3.05
CA THR A 71 1.17 4.33 3.42
C THR A 71 2.03 3.90 2.23
N PHE A 72 1.56 2.95 1.41
CA PHE A 72 2.25 2.54 0.20
C PHE A 72 2.38 3.69 -0.82
N VAL A 73 1.32 4.47 -1.03
CA VAL A 73 1.37 5.65 -1.92
C VAL A 73 2.32 6.72 -1.37
N LYS A 74 2.34 6.95 -0.05
CA LYS A 74 3.28 7.89 0.57
C LYS A 74 4.73 7.44 0.44
N ALA A 75 5.00 6.15 0.33
CA ALA A 75 6.34 5.61 0.21
C ALA A 75 7.06 6.06 -1.08
N TYR A 76 6.34 6.49 -2.13
CA TYR A 76 6.95 7.10 -3.32
C TYR A 76 7.71 8.41 -3.02
N TYR A 77 7.39 9.09 -1.91
CA TYR A 77 8.01 10.36 -1.54
C TYR A 77 9.25 10.19 -0.66
N LEU A 78 9.55 8.98 -0.19
CA LEU A 78 10.71 8.74 0.67
C LEU A 78 12.03 9.07 -0.04
N PRO A 79 13.04 9.53 0.71
CA PRO A 79 14.39 9.63 0.21
C PRO A 79 15.05 8.25 0.15
N GLU A 80 16.10 8.11 -0.67
CA GLU A 80 16.75 6.83 -0.95
C GLU A 80 17.28 6.11 0.29
N THR A 81 17.66 6.86 1.32
CA THR A 81 18.21 6.34 2.59
C THR A 81 17.19 5.61 3.45
N GLU A 82 15.90 5.88 3.27
CA GLU A 82 14.85 5.42 4.19
C GLU A 82 14.24 4.09 3.78
N TYR A 83 14.38 3.66 2.51
CA TYR A 83 13.65 2.49 2.00
C TYR A 83 13.96 1.18 2.73
N VAL A 84 15.21 0.98 3.18
CA VAL A 84 15.59 -0.22 3.94
C VAL A 84 14.91 -0.23 5.30
N HIS A 85 14.87 0.92 5.98
CA HIS A 85 14.19 1.04 7.27
C HIS A 85 12.67 0.90 7.10
N TRP A 86 12.12 1.62 6.13
CA TRP A 86 10.70 1.60 5.82
C TRP A 86 10.19 0.19 5.51
N ALA A 87 10.91 -0.57 4.66
CA ALA A 87 10.53 -1.95 4.34
C ALA A 87 10.45 -2.82 5.61
N ARG A 88 11.44 -2.71 6.50
CA ARG A 88 11.48 -3.46 7.78
C ARG A 88 10.38 -3.08 8.75
N SER A 89 9.95 -1.81 8.72
CA SER A 89 8.88 -1.30 9.55
C SER A 89 7.48 -1.62 9.02
N HIS A 90 7.37 -2.16 7.79
CA HIS A 90 6.10 -2.49 7.15
C HIS A 90 6.11 -3.92 6.58
N PRO A 91 6.10 -4.95 7.45
CA PRO A 91 6.12 -6.36 7.05
C PRO A 91 4.83 -6.81 6.34
N GLU A 92 3.79 -5.97 6.32
CA GLU A 92 2.56 -6.24 5.60
C GLU A 92 2.71 -6.15 4.07
N TYR A 93 3.79 -5.55 3.56
CA TYR A 93 4.10 -5.54 2.12
C TYR A 93 5.03 -6.69 1.75
N SER A 94 4.71 -7.37 0.66
CA SER A 94 5.58 -8.43 0.16
C SER A 94 6.89 -7.87 -0.40
N LYS A 95 7.95 -8.68 -0.38
CA LYS A 95 9.24 -8.33 -0.99
C LYS A 95 9.10 -7.85 -2.43
N THR A 96 8.27 -8.52 -3.23
CA THR A 96 8.04 -8.17 -4.63
C THR A 96 7.40 -6.80 -4.78
N GLN A 97 6.43 -6.46 -3.91
CA GLN A 97 5.80 -5.14 -3.90
C GLN A 97 6.79 -4.03 -3.55
N VAL A 98 7.61 -4.24 -2.52
CA VAL A 98 8.66 -3.29 -2.11
C VAL A 98 9.72 -3.12 -3.20
N ILE A 99 10.17 -4.21 -3.84
CA ILE A 99 11.13 -4.16 -4.94
C ILE A 99 10.54 -3.40 -6.15
N GLY A 100 9.27 -3.60 -6.48
CA GLY A 100 8.57 -2.87 -7.54
C GLY A 100 8.56 -1.37 -7.28
N LEU A 101 8.16 -0.97 -6.06
CA LEU A 101 8.18 0.41 -5.58
C LEU A 101 9.58 1.04 -5.70
N VAL A 102 10.61 0.40 -5.15
CA VAL A 102 11.98 0.93 -5.15
C VAL A 102 12.52 1.07 -6.57
N ASN A 103 12.28 0.10 -7.45
CA ASN A 103 12.71 0.18 -8.84
C ASN A 103 12.05 1.37 -9.57
N LEU A 104 10.76 1.58 -9.34
CA LEU A 104 10.03 2.68 -9.95
C LEU A 104 10.55 4.03 -9.45
N VAL A 105 10.73 4.20 -8.13
CA VAL A 105 11.26 5.44 -7.54
C VAL A 105 12.69 5.70 -8.01
N ALA A 106 13.55 4.68 -8.03
CA ALA A 106 14.93 4.82 -8.47
C ALA A 106 15.02 5.27 -9.94
N MET A 107 14.10 4.82 -10.79
CA MET A 107 13.98 5.29 -12.17
C MET A 107 13.49 6.74 -12.23
N THR A 108 12.37 7.06 -11.58
CA THR A 108 11.76 8.40 -11.63
C THR A 108 12.66 9.48 -11.03
N LYS A 109 13.37 9.17 -9.93
CA LYS A 109 14.30 10.08 -9.25
C LYS A 109 15.75 9.95 -9.74
N SER A 110 16.00 9.21 -10.82
CA SER A 110 17.32 9.05 -11.45
C SER A 110 18.45 8.65 -10.47
N TRP A 111 18.19 7.68 -9.60
CA TRP A 111 19.18 7.18 -8.65
C TRP A 111 20.41 6.61 -9.36
N LYS A 112 21.57 6.73 -8.72
CA LYS A 112 22.78 6.04 -9.18
C LYS A 112 22.57 4.53 -9.11
N ARG A 113 22.98 3.80 -10.15
CA ARG A 113 22.86 2.32 -10.23
C ARG A 113 23.39 1.61 -8.99
N LYS A 114 24.55 2.05 -8.46
CA LYS A 114 25.17 1.48 -7.26
C LYS A 114 24.25 1.59 -6.03
N ILE A 115 23.68 2.76 -5.78
CA ILE A 115 22.78 3.01 -4.63
C ILE A 115 21.54 2.12 -4.74
N ARG A 116 20.92 2.06 -5.92
CA ARG A 116 19.75 1.20 -6.15
C ARG A 116 20.05 -0.27 -5.82
N LEU A 117 21.17 -0.80 -6.32
CA LEU A 117 21.53 -2.20 -6.08
C LEU A 117 21.79 -2.48 -4.60
N GLU A 118 22.49 -1.57 -3.90
CA GLU A 118 22.74 -1.71 -2.46
C GLU A 118 21.45 -1.70 -1.63
N VAL A 119 20.47 -0.88 -1.99
CA VAL A 119 19.16 -0.85 -1.32
C VAL A 119 18.39 -2.15 -1.57
N LEU A 120 18.34 -2.62 -2.83
CA LEU A 120 17.63 -3.84 -3.20
C LEU A 120 18.25 -5.08 -2.52
N GLU A 121 19.57 -5.21 -2.50
CA GLU A 121 20.27 -6.32 -1.84
C GLU A 121 19.94 -6.37 -0.33
N LYS A 122 19.89 -5.21 0.34
CA LYS A 122 19.52 -5.12 1.76
C LYS A 122 18.06 -5.51 2.00
N ILE A 123 17.16 -5.18 1.09
CA ILE A 123 15.73 -5.54 1.17
C ILE A 123 15.58 -7.05 0.96
N GLU A 124 16.23 -7.63 -0.06
CA GLU A 124 16.20 -9.06 -0.34
C GLU A 124 16.75 -9.91 0.82
N ALA A 125 17.87 -9.48 1.40
CA ALA A 125 18.52 -10.14 2.53
C ALA A 125 17.78 -9.95 3.87
N SER A 126 16.85 -8.99 3.97
CA SER A 126 16.06 -8.79 5.18
C SER A 126 14.93 -9.82 5.26
N VAL A 127 14.61 -10.26 6.47
CA VAL A 127 13.31 -10.87 6.75
C VAL A 127 12.35 -9.71 6.90
N ILE A 128 11.59 -9.47 5.84
CA ILE A 128 10.47 -8.52 5.75
C ILE A 128 9.24 -9.35 5.46
#